data_AF-G0UZL5-F1
#
_entry.id   AF-G0UZL5-F1
#
_cell.length_a   1.000
_cell.length_b   1.000
_cell.length_c   1.000
_cell.angle_alpha   90.00
_cell.angle_beta   90.00
_cell.angle_gamma   90.00
#
_symmetry.space_group_name_H-M   'P 1'
#
loop_
_entity.id
_entity.type
_entity.pdbx_description
1 polymer ?
#
loop_
_entity_poly.entity_id
_entity_poly.type
_entity_poly.pdbx_seq_one_letter_code
_entity_poly.pdbx_strand_id
1 'polypeptide(L)'
;TVEAPPGLKQNLMRSYVTWDDDFLRNKTKSLSQMLFGLAWFHAVLQERRNYVPQGWIKFYEFSLADMKAASDVFSILSHNNMDWTTLRGTLQNCIYGGRLENARDEQVLKKLISRIFNEKTLIECSKALHGDIRVPTTNEHNTVVQFIKQHVSDVDTPSLLCLPDNADRAVKEQHTDRLREELRSFIHSTGASASAKEVWRSLLGPALELWKNSGLKGEGPNSKATPGAGNYDPMRVFFISETGLLNDIVEFIDAKFAELQSVADGTLIPSTVLREEATELIGGRAPSAWLDQMDGPKEFGTWLQLLSRRLTTMSKYAQQAFSPTGVTFDLVDFLRPQTFLIALRQYTSRATKSPLVDMTLVAVPKGSSVGVTPSSNTPCITVKGESIHVQGAVISKQAGVTAVSSSSPSSMAMPADVQVWWMCGSNSGSGANIPLYTNATRTTKILDISVAGGEEKDEELLLGGVAAFLLQI
;
A
#
# COMPACT_ATOMS: atom_id res chain seq x y z
N THR A 1 5.16 -13.70 26.52
CA THR A 1 4.19 -12.68 26.06
C THR A 1 2.85 -13.36 25.84
N VAL A 2 1.72 -12.65 26.00
CA VAL A 2 0.38 -13.17 25.69
C VAL A 2 0.04 -12.77 24.26
N GLU A 3 0.55 -13.51 23.30
CA GLU A 3 0.31 -13.29 21.87
C GLU A 3 -0.65 -14.35 21.31
N ALA A 4 -1.27 -14.08 20.16
CA ALA A 4 -2.04 -15.12 19.47
C ALA A 4 -1.06 -16.21 18.99
N PRO A 5 -1.43 -17.50 19.12
CA PRO A 5 -0.54 -18.55 18.67
C PRO A 5 -0.33 -18.43 17.17
N PRO A 6 0.91 -18.59 16.66
CA PRO A 6 1.15 -18.51 15.24
C PRO A 6 0.51 -19.71 14.53
N GLY A 7 -0.20 -19.43 13.45
CA GLY A 7 -0.74 -20.43 12.54
C GLY A 7 -2.25 -20.63 12.66
N LEU A 8 -2.92 -20.84 11.52
CA LEU A 8 -4.37 -21.04 11.44
C LEU A 8 -4.83 -22.20 12.33
N LYS A 9 -4.12 -23.33 12.28
CA LYS A 9 -4.40 -24.52 13.09
C LYS A 9 -4.39 -24.21 14.58
N GLN A 10 -3.39 -23.46 15.06
CA GLN A 10 -3.27 -23.16 16.48
C GLN A 10 -4.33 -22.16 16.94
N ASN A 11 -4.69 -21.18 16.10
CA ASN A 11 -5.82 -20.29 16.37
C ASN A 11 -7.14 -21.06 16.47
N LEU A 12 -7.40 -21.98 15.53
CA LEU A 12 -8.57 -22.87 15.60
C LEU A 12 -8.57 -23.71 16.87
N MET A 13 -7.45 -24.35 17.19
CA MET A 13 -7.32 -25.15 18.42
C MET A 13 -7.58 -24.30 19.67
N ARG A 14 -7.10 -23.05 19.71
CA ARG A 14 -7.36 -22.12 20.82
C ARG A 14 -8.85 -21.77 20.96
N SER A 15 -9.56 -21.58 19.84
CA SER A 15 -11.01 -21.38 19.86
C SER A 15 -11.72 -22.59 20.47
N TYR A 16 -11.32 -23.82 20.10
CA TYR A 16 -11.89 -25.06 20.64
C TYR A 16 -11.38 -25.42 22.03
N VAL A 17 -10.34 -24.79 22.56
CA VAL A 17 -10.04 -24.84 24.00
C VAL A 17 -11.02 -23.95 24.78
N THR A 18 -11.46 -22.85 24.17
CA THR A 18 -12.42 -21.91 24.79
C THR A 18 -13.85 -22.43 24.73
N TRP A 19 -14.22 -23.07 23.62
CA TRP A 19 -15.49 -23.76 23.44
C TRP A 19 -15.33 -25.23 23.80
N ASP A 20 -15.55 -25.55 25.07
CA ASP A 20 -15.45 -26.91 25.59
C ASP A 20 -16.62 -27.81 25.14
N ASP A 21 -16.57 -29.07 25.56
CA ASP A 21 -17.56 -30.09 25.20
C ASP A 21 -18.97 -29.70 25.69
N ASP A 22 -19.09 -29.13 26.89
CA ASP A 22 -20.36 -28.67 27.44
C ASP A 22 -20.93 -27.49 26.64
N PHE A 23 -20.07 -26.56 26.19
CA PHE A 23 -20.50 -25.44 25.36
C PHE A 23 -21.12 -25.92 24.04
N LEU A 24 -20.48 -26.87 23.34
CA LEU A 24 -20.90 -27.37 22.03
C LEU A 24 -22.07 -28.36 22.09
N ARG A 25 -22.12 -29.24 23.09
CA ARG A 25 -23.24 -30.19 23.27
C ARG A 25 -24.60 -29.48 23.39
N ASN A 26 -24.59 -28.28 23.97
CA ASN A 26 -25.77 -27.42 24.11
C ASN A 26 -26.12 -26.63 22.84
N LYS A 27 -25.53 -26.96 21.67
CA LYS A 27 -25.75 -26.28 20.40
C LYS A 27 -26.28 -27.27 19.35
N THR A 28 -27.10 -26.75 18.43
CA THR A 28 -27.53 -27.53 17.27
C THR A 28 -26.34 -27.80 16.34
N LYS A 29 -26.47 -28.79 15.45
CA LYS A 29 -25.45 -29.07 14.42
C LYS A 29 -25.22 -27.85 13.51
N SER A 30 -26.29 -27.17 13.10
CA SER A 30 -26.21 -25.95 12.28
C SER A 30 -25.46 -24.82 12.98
N LEU A 31 -25.74 -24.59 14.27
CA LEU A 31 -25.02 -23.59 15.04
C LEU A 31 -23.55 -23.97 15.25
N SER A 32 -23.25 -25.26 15.44
CA SER A 32 -21.88 -25.75 15.55
C SER A 32 -21.08 -25.56 14.25
N GLN A 33 -21.70 -25.79 13.09
CA GLN A 33 -21.12 -25.48 11.78
C GLN A 33 -20.82 -23.97 11.62
N MET A 34 -21.75 -23.11 12.06
CA MET A 34 -21.54 -21.66 12.04
C MET A 34 -20.41 -21.23 12.98
N LEU A 35 -20.32 -21.81 14.18
CA LEU A 35 -19.24 -21.55 15.12
C LEU A 35 -17.88 -21.99 14.56
N PHE A 36 -17.82 -23.13 13.87
CA PHE A 36 -16.61 -23.52 13.14
C PHE A 36 -16.25 -22.49 12.05
N GLY A 37 -17.23 -22.03 11.26
CA GLY A 37 -17.02 -20.96 10.28
C GLY A 37 -16.52 -19.65 10.92
N LEU A 38 -17.01 -19.31 12.11
CA LEU A 38 -16.55 -18.17 12.89
C LEU A 38 -15.12 -18.34 13.40
N ALA A 39 -14.76 -19.50 13.94
CA ALA A 39 -13.39 -19.78 14.36
C ALA A 39 -12.41 -19.73 13.19
N TRP A 40 -12.79 -20.31 12.04
CA TRP A 40 -12.01 -20.23 10.81
C TRP A 40 -11.82 -18.79 10.35
N PHE A 41 -12.91 -18.03 10.26
CA PHE A 41 -12.86 -16.62 9.88
C PHE A 41 -11.97 -15.81 10.82
N HIS A 42 -12.14 -15.97 12.14
CA HIS A 42 -11.33 -15.27 13.14
C HIS A 42 -9.84 -15.60 13.00
N ALA A 43 -9.50 -16.88 12.81
CA ALA A 43 -8.13 -17.32 12.59
C ALA A 43 -7.54 -16.73 11.30
N VAL A 44 -8.31 -16.68 10.20
CA VAL A 44 -7.89 -16.02 8.95
C VAL A 44 -7.61 -14.53 9.16
N LEU A 45 -8.47 -13.81 9.89
CA LEU A 45 -8.25 -12.39 10.20
C LEU A 45 -6.96 -12.18 11.01
N GLN A 46 -6.72 -13.02 12.01
CA GLN A 46 -5.54 -12.97 12.86
C GLN A 46 -4.25 -13.28 12.09
N GLU A 47 -4.24 -14.29 11.23
CA GLU A 47 -3.04 -14.61 10.44
C GLU A 47 -2.79 -13.60 9.32
N ARG A 48 -3.84 -13.04 8.69
CA ARG A 48 -3.68 -11.99 7.67
C ARG A 48 -2.98 -10.74 8.18
N ARG A 49 -2.99 -10.45 9.49
CA ARG A 49 -2.28 -9.28 10.08
C ARG A 49 -0.77 -9.41 10.06
N ASN A 50 -0.23 -10.61 9.80
CA ASN A 50 1.20 -10.83 9.61
C ASN A 50 1.68 -10.33 8.23
N TYR A 51 0.75 -9.99 7.33
CA TYR A 51 1.02 -9.54 5.98
C TYR A 51 0.64 -8.05 5.83
N VAL A 52 1.43 -7.13 6.38
CA VAL A 52 1.15 -5.67 6.24
C VAL A 52 2.14 -5.06 5.25
N PRO A 53 1.71 -4.41 4.15
CA PRO A 53 0.35 -3.89 3.91
C PRO A 53 -0.52 -4.73 2.95
N GLN A 54 -0.13 -5.98 2.66
CA GLN A 54 -0.78 -6.80 1.61
C GLN A 54 -2.10 -7.45 2.08
N GLY A 55 -2.09 -8.12 3.23
CA GLY A 55 -3.27 -8.66 3.90
C GLY A 55 -4.20 -7.59 4.44
N TRP A 56 -3.63 -6.60 5.12
CA TRP A 56 -4.30 -5.40 5.65
C TRP A 56 -3.38 -4.20 5.44
N ILE A 57 -3.93 -3.02 5.14
CA ILE A 57 -3.08 -1.81 5.00
C ILE A 57 -2.40 -1.46 6.32
N LYS A 58 -3.10 -1.63 7.44
CA LYS A 58 -2.59 -1.40 8.80
C LYS A 58 -2.69 -2.66 9.65
N PHE A 59 -1.94 -2.70 10.74
CA PHE A 59 -2.10 -3.74 11.75
C PHE A 59 -3.38 -3.49 12.54
N TYR A 60 -4.25 -4.50 12.61
CA TYR A 60 -5.46 -4.48 13.42
C TYR A 60 -5.40 -5.62 14.44
N GLU A 61 -5.74 -5.29 15.70
CA GLU A 61 -5.83 -6.29 16.75
C GLU A 61 -7.22 -6.92 16.76
N PHE A 62 -7.33 -8.18 16.35
CA PHE A 62 -8.55 -8.98 16.51
C PHE A 62 -8.39 -9.88 17.74
N SER A 63 -9.23 -9.65 18.74
CA SER A 63 -9.13 -10.23 20.07
C SER A 63 -10.11 -11.39 20.28
N LEU A 64 -9.84 -12.23 21.28
CA LEU A 64 -10.79 -13.28 21.68
C LEU A 64 -12.15 -12.73 22.14
N ALA A 65 -12.19 -11.49 22.64
CA ALA A 65 -13.44 -10.84 23.01
C ALA A 65 -14.35 -10.63 21.80
N ASP A 66 -13.80 -10.30 20.64
CA ASP A 66 -14.56 -10.15 19.38
C ASP A 66 -15.16 -11.48 18.95
N MET A 67 -14.38 -12.57 19.03
CA MET A 67 -14.87 -13.92 18.73
C MET A 67 -15.97 -14.35 19.69
N LYS A 68 -15.83 -14.06 20.99
CA LYS A 68 -16.85 -14.39 22.00
C LYS A 68 -18.15 -13.62 21.74
N ALA A 69 -18.06 -12.31 21.51
CA ALA A 69 -19.22 -11.48 21.17
C ALA A 69 -19.94 -12.01 19.92
N ALA A 70 -19.19 -12.41 18.88
CA ALA A 70 -19.76 -13.03 17.69
C ALA A 70 -20.45 -14.37 17.98
N SER A 71 -19.88 -15.23 18.84
CA SER A 71 -20.51 -16.50 19.21
C SER A 71 -21.81 -16.31 20.00
N ASP A 72 -21.88 -15.30 20.85
CA ASP A 72 -23.08 -14.96 21.62
C ASP A 72 -24.20 -14.47 20.67
N VAL A 73 -23.85 -13.58 19.73
CA VAL A 73 -24.77 -13.12 18.67
C VAL A 73 -25.27 -14.29 17.83
N PHE A 74 -24.40 -15.22 17.43
CA PHE A 74 -24.80 -16.38 16.62
C PHE A 74 -25.79 -17.27 17.37
N SER A 75 -25.58 -17.47 18.67
CA SER A 75 -26.51 -18.23 19.50
C SER A 75 -27.88 -17.56 19.52
N ILE A 76 -27.95 -16.24 19.72
CA ILE A 76 -29.21 -15.47 19.71
C ILE A 76 -29.90 -15.53 18.34
N LEU A 77 -29.16 -15.30 17.25
CA LEU A 77 -29.72 -15.26 15.89
C LEU A 77 -30.20 -16.64 15.42
N SER A 78 -29.57 -17.72 15.87
CA SER A 78 -29.97 -19.08 15.51
C SER A 78 -31.37 -19.46 15.99
N HIS A 79 -31.90 -18.80 17.03
CA HIS A 79 -33.24 -19.04 17.55
C HIS A 79 -34.36 -18.37 16.75
N ASN A 80 -34.06 -17.36 15.91
CA ASN A 80 -35.05 -16.46 15.31
C ASN A 80 -35.21 -16.57 13.78
N ASN A 81 -34.84 -17.71 13.18
CA ASN A 81 -34.68 -17.90 11.73
C ASN A 81 -33.61 -16.97 11.13
N MET A 82 -32.45 -17.54 10.81
CA MET A 82 -31.24 -16.80 10.48
C MET A 82 -31.31 -16.14 9.08
N ASP A 83 -31.24 -14.81 9.06
CA ASP A 83 -30.96 -14.04 7.84
C ASP A 83 -29.44 -13.79 7.70
N TRP A 84 -28.87 -14.28 6.60
CA TRP A 84 -27.46 -14.08 6.27
C TRP A 84 -27.08 -12.60 6.14
N THR A 85 -28.01 -11.75 5.69
CA THR A 85 -27.74 -10.32 5.54
C THR A 85 -27.50 -9.67 6.89
N THR A 86 -28.38 -9.94 7.86
CA THR A 86 -28.24 -9.48 9.24
C THR A 86 -26.97 -10.03 9.90
N LEU A 87 -26.66 -11.31 9.72
CA LEU A 87 -25.44 -11.91 10.29
C LEU A 87 -24.18 -11.26 9.73
N ARG A 88 -24.08 -11.14 8.40
CA ARG A 88 -22.93 -10.51 7.75
C ARG A 88 -22.79 -9.04 8.14
N GLY A 89 -23.91 -8.30 8.19
CA GLY A 89 -23.94 -6.91 8.63
C GLY A 89 -23.51 -6.73 10.08
N THR A 90 -23.83 -7.69 10.96
CA THR A 90 -23.41 -7.65 12.37
C THR A 90 -21.90 -7.89 12.49
N LEU A 91 -21.37 -8.91 11.80
CA LEU A 91 -19.94 -9.17 11.77
C LEU A 91 -19.15 -7.98 11.19
N GLN A 92 -19.63 -7.42 10.08
CA GLN A 92 -18.98 -6.30 9.40
C GLN A 92 -19.08 -5.03 10.24
N ASN A 93 -20.27 -4.57 10.59
CA ASN A 93 -20.46 -3.21 11.10
C ASN A 93 -20.34 -3.11 12.62
N CYS A 94 -20.65 -4.18 13.36
CA CYS A 94 -20.73 -4.13 14.82
C CYS A 94 -19.52 -4.75 15.52
N ILE A 95 -18.96 -5.84 14.97
CA ILE A 95 -17.93 -6.62 15.67
C ILE A 95 -16.54 -6.33 15.11
N TYR A 96 -16.31 -6.60 13.83
CA TYR A 96 -14.95 -6.55 13.26
C TYR A 96 -14.62 -5.23 12.56
N GLY A 97 -15.59 -4.59 11.90
CA GLY A 97 -15.33 -3.39 11.09
C GLY A 97 -15.11 -2.11 11.88
N GLY A 98 -15.57 -2.02 13.13
CA GLY A 98 -15.28 -0.86 13.99
C GLY A 98 -13.79 -0.64 14.29
N ARG A 99 -12.94 -1.63 13.98
CA ARG A 99 -11.47 -1.55 14.09
C ARG A 99 -10.80 -1.00 12.83
N LEU A 100 -11.50 -1.01 11.70
CA LEU A 100 -10.93 -0.68 10.40
C LEU A 100 -11.03 0.82 10.14
N GLU A 101 -9.93 1.41 9.67
CA GLU A 101 -9.86 2.84 9.37
C GLU A 101 -9.98 3.14 7.87
N ASN A 102 -9.69 2.16 7.02
CA ASN A 102 -9.61 2.33 5.57
C ASN A 102 -10.77 1.63 4.85
N ALA A 103 -11.41 2.32 3.90
CA ALA A 103 -12.49 1.75 3.09
C ALA A 103 -12.09 0.47 2.32
N ARG A 104 -10.82 0.36 1.90
CA ARG A 104 -10.33 -0.84 1.19
C ARG A 104 -10.26 -2.05 2.13
N ASP A 105 -9.78 -1.86 3.35
CA ASP A 105 -9.76 -2.92 4.37
C ASP A 105 -11.21 -3.34 4.70
N GLU A 106 -12.14 -2.39 4.80
CA GLU A 106 -13.56 -2.69 5.01
C GLU A 106 -14.15 -3.55 3.87
N GLN A 107 -13.80 -3.25 2.62
CA GLN A 107 -14.19 -4.07 1.47
C GLN A 107 -13.60 -5.49 1.55
N VAL A 108 -12.33 -5.64 1.94
CA VAL A 108 -11.69 -6.95 2.15
C VAL A 108 -12.45 -7.73 3.23
N LEU A 109 -12.73 -7.11 4.38
CA LEU A 109 -13.50 -7.72 5.46
C LEU A 109 -14.88 -8.20 4.97
N LYS A 110 -15.61 -7.34 4.26
CA LYS A 110 -16.93 -7.67 3.70
C LYS A 110 -16.88 -8.87 2.76
N LYS A 111 -15.86 -8.95 1.90
CA LYS A 111 -15.68 -10.08 0.96
C LYS A 111 -15.30 -11.38 1.67
N LEU A 112 -14.38 -11.31 2.65
CA LEU A 112 -14.04 -12.47 3.49
C LEU A 112 -15.27 -13.01 4.23
N ILE A 113 -16.08 -12.13 4.82
CA ILE A 113 -17.35 -12.48 5.46
C ILE A 113 -18.29 -13.15 4.45
N SER A 114 -18.49 -12.56 3.28
CA SER A 114 -19.44 -13.09 2.28
C SER A 114 -19.02 -14.47 1.74
N ARG A 115 -17.71 -14.71 1.62
CA ARG A 115 -17.15 -15.98 1.15
C ARG A 115 -17.40 -17.14 2.12
N ILE A 116 -17.38 -16.89 3.42
CA ILE A 116 -17.56 -17.90 4.46
C ILE A 116 -19.02 -18.00 4.88
N PHE A 117 -19.68 -16.87 5.18
CA PHE A 117 -21.02 -16.83 5.77
C PHE A 117 -22.12 -16.84 4.70
N ASN A 118 -22.36 -18.04 4.16
CA ASN A 118 -23.45 -18.35 3.24
C ASN A 118 -23.92 -19.80 3.42
N GLU A 119 -25.11 -20.10 2.90
CA GLU A 119 -25.77 -21.40 3.04
C GLU A 119 -24.96 -22.57 2.45
N LYS A 120 -24.40 -22.37 1.25
CA LYS A 120 -23.61 -23.39 0.53
C LYS A 120 -22.37 -23.82 1.30
N THR A 121 -21.70 -22.88 1.97
CA THR A 121 -20.46 -23.13 2.71
C THR A 121 -20.73 -23.68 4.11
N LEU A 122 -21.59 -23.02 4.90
CA LEU A 122 -21.74 -23.37 6.33
C LEU A 122 -22.83 -24.40 6.61
N ILE A 123 -23.91 -24.44 5.83
CA ILE A 123 -25.06 -25.30 6.14
C ILE A 123 -25.05 -26.55 5.26
N GLU A 124 -25.05 -26.36 3.95
CA GLU A 124 -24.99 -27.47 2.98
C GLU A 124 -23.62 -28.16 2.95
N CYS A 125 -22.56 -27.44 3.34
CA CYS A 125 -21.17 -27.88 3.22
C CYS A 125 -20.79 -28.34 1.81
N SER A 126 -21.47 -27.80 0.79
CA SER A 126 -21.26 -28.10 -0.63
C SER A 126 -20.01 -27.40 -1.18
N LYS A 127 -19.70 -26.21 -0.65
CA LYS A 127 -18.50 -25.43 -0.98
C LYS A 127 -17.44 -25.54 0.12
N ALA A 128 -16.21 -25.91 -0.25
CA ALA A 128 -15.07 -25.94 0.66
C ALA A 128 -14.66 -24.54 1.14
N LEU A 129 -14.07 -24.46 2.34
CA LEU A 129 -13.48 -23.25 2.89
C LEU A 129 -12.16 -22.91 2.17
N HIS A 130 -11.31 -23.93 1.99
CA HIS A 130 -10.07 -23.88 1.23
C HIS A 130 -9.70 -25.29 0.77
N GLY A 131 -9.24 -25.45 -0.48
CA GLY A 131 -8.90 -26.76 -1.05
C GLY A 131 -10.03 -27.77 -0.84
N ASP A 132 -9.72 -28.87 -0.16
CA ASP A 132 -10.67 -29.93 0.19
C ASP A 132 -11.27 -29.80 1.60
N ILE A 133 -10.89 -28.76 2.36
CA ILE A 133 -11.33 -28.56 3.74
C ILE A 133 -12.77 -28.05 3.75
N ARG A 134 -13.68 -28.87 4.28
CA ARG A 134 -15.10 -28.54 4.46
C ARG A 134 -15.44 -28.37 5.93
N VAL A 135 -16.56 -27.70 6.21
CA VAL A 135 -17.06 -27.51 7.58
C VAL A 135 -17.50 -28.87 8.16
N PRO A 136 -17.05 -29.24 9.37
CA PRO A 136 -17.53 -30.44 10.06
C PRO A 136 -19.04 -30.37 10.38
N THR A 137 -19.78 -31.43 10.10
CA THR A 137 -21.25 -31.51 10.32
C THR A 137 -21.64 -32.06 11.70
N THR A 138 -20.67 -32.11 12.62
CA THR A 138 -20.82 -32.65 13.99
C THR A 138 -20.80 -31.53 15.03
N ASN A 139 -21.50 -31.75 16.14
CA ASN A 139 -21.45 -30.91 17.34
C ASN A 139 -20.62 -31.56 18.47
N GLU A 140 -19.93 -32.67 18.19
CA GLU A 140 -19.03 -33.32 19.12
C GLU A 140 -17.66 -32.66 19.13
N HIS A 141 -17.24 -32.15 20.29
CA HIS A 141 -15.99 -31.43 20.46
C HIS A 141 -14.76 -32.21 19.98
N ASN A 142 -14.59 -33.44 20.48
CA ASN A 142 -13.42 -34.27 20.17
C ASN A 142 -13.32 -34.57 18.67
N THR A 143 -14.46 -34.81 18.01
CA THR A 143 -14.52 -35.08 16.57
C THR A 143 -14.08 -33.87 15.75
N VAL A 144 -14.48 -32.65 16.15
CA VAL A 144 -14.01 -31.41 15.50
C VAL A 144 -12.53 -31.17 15.75
N VAL A 145 -12.03 -31.41 16.97
CA VAL A 145 -10.61 -31.27 17.29
C VAL A 145 -9.75 -32.25 16.48
N GLN A 146 -10.19 -33.51 16.33
CA GLN A 146 -9.51 -34.49 15.48
C GLN A 146 -9.53 -34.07 14.01
N PHE A 147 -10.66 -33.54 13.53
CA PHE A 147 -10.76 -33.00 12.18
C PHE A 147 -9.72 -31.89 11.93
N ILE A 148 -9.61 -30.91 12.84
CA ILE A 148 -8.62 -29.82 12.75
C ILE A 148 -7.20 -30.39 12.69
N LYS A 149 -6.88 -31.36 13.55
CA LYS A 149 -5.54 -31.97 13.59
C LYS A 149 -5.15 -32.70 12.31
N GLN A 150 -6.11 -33.34 11.65
CA GLN A 150 -5.90 -34.17 10.46
C GLN A 150 -5.92 -33.38 9.15
N HIS A 151 -6.82 -32.39 9.03
CA HIS A 151 -7.09 -31.72 7.75
C HIS A 151 -6.43 -30.34 7.63
N VAL A 152 -6.05 -29.70 8.75
CA VAL A 152 -5.38 -28.40 8.73
C VAL A 152 -3.87 -28.59 8.88
N SER A 153 -3.11 -28.11 7.90
CA SER A 153 -1.65 -28.12 7.87
C SER A 153 -1.05 -27.37 9.07
N ASP A 154 0.14 -27.80 9.51
CA ASP A 154 0.91 -27.05 10.52
C ASP A 154 1.64 -25.84 9.91
N VAL A 155 1.82 -25.83 8.58
CA VAL A 155 2.38 -24.71 7.83
C VAL A 155 1.28 -24.04 7.03
N ASP A 156 1.04 -22.77 7.31
CA ASP A 156 0.09 -21.94 6.60
C ASP A 156 0.66 -21.52 5.25
N THR A 157 -0.11 -21.74 4.18
CA THR A 157 0.18 -21.18 2.86
C THR A 157 -0.57 -19.87 2.67
N PRO A 158 -0.02 -18.87 1.97
CA PRO A 158 -0.72 -17.61 1.71
C PRO A 158 -2.12 -17.79 1.09
N SER A 159 -2.30 -18.80 0.24
CA SER A 159 -3.58 -19.10 -0.40
C SER A 159 -4.68 -19.47 0.60
N LEU A 160 -4.33 -20.06 1.76
CA LEU A 160 -5.24 -20.31 2.89
C LEU A 160 -5.90 -19.02 3.39
N LEU A 161 -5.13 -17.95 3.34
CA LEU A 161 -5.53 -16.62 3.78
C LEU A 161 -6.14 -15.81 2.63
N CYS A 162 -6.39 -16.40 1.46
CA CYS A 162 -6.77 -15.70 0.22
C CYS A 162 -5.72 -14.69 -0.26
N LEU A 163 -4.44 -14.94 0.03
CA LEU A 163 -3.29 -14.15 -0.45
C LEU A 163 -2.54 -14.88 -1.57
N PRO A 164 -1.80 -14.17 -2.43
CA PRO A 164 -0.99 -14.79 -3.47
C PRO A 164 0.23 -15.50 -2.88
N ASP A 165 0.71 -16.54 -3.56
CA ASP A 165 1.76 -17.44 -3.06
C ASP A 165 3.11 -16.75 -2.81
N ASN A 166 3.38 -15.60 -3.45
CA ASN A 166 4.59 -14.82 -3.23
C ASN A 166 4.48 -13.83 -2.03
N ALA A 167 3.34 -13.77 -1.34
CA ALA A 167 3.15 -12.85 -0.21
C ALA A 167 4.15 -13.10 0.92
N ASP A 168 4.48 -14.37 1.20
CA ASP A 168 5.51 -14.73 2.18
C ASP A 168 6.87 -14.14 1.85
N ARG A 169 7.22 -14.08 0.56
CA ARG A 169 8.48 -13.49 0.11
C ARG A 169 8.50 -12.00 0.41
N ALA A 170 7.41 -11.28 0.10
CA ALA A 170 7.31 -9.85 0.39
C ALA A 170 7.44 -9.55 1.89
N VAL A 171 6.79 -10.33 2.75
CA VAL A 171 6.91 -10.18 4.21
C VAL A 171 8.34 -10.48 4.68
N LYS A 172 8.96 -11.54 4.18
CA LYS A 172 10.35 -11.89 4.52
C LYS A 172 11.34 -10.82 4.08
N GLU A 173 11.19 -10.25 2.90
CA GLU A 173 12.01 -9.13 2.41
C GLU A 173 11.86 -7.92 3.34
N GLN A 174 10.62 -7.54 3.68
CA GLN A 174 10.37 -6.42 4.60
C GLN A 174 10.93 -6.66 6.00
N HIS A 175 10.80 -7.88 6.55
CA HIS A 175 11.39 -8.25 7.83
C HIS A 175 12.92 -8.21 7.79
N THR A 176 13.52 -8.67 6.69
CA THR A 176 14.97 -8.59 6.47
C THR A 176 15.44 -7.15 6.43
N ASP A 177 14.71 -6.27 5.74
CA ASP A 177 15.01 -4.84 5.72
C ASP A 177 14.90 -4.20 7.10
N ARG A 178 13.83 -4.48 7.85
CA ARG A 178 13.68 -3.97 9.22
C ARG A 178 14.82 -4.44 10.13
N LEU A 179 15.13 -5.74 10.12
CA LEU A 179 16.24 -6.29 10.89
C LEU A 179 17.59 -5.67 10.50
N ARG A 180 17.80 -5.44 9.20
CA ARG A 180 18.99 -4.74 8.69
C ARG A 180 19.10 -3.32 9.25
N GLU A 181 17.98 -2.59 9.31
CA GLU A 181 17.96 -1.24 9.90
C GLU A 181 18.16 -1.27 11.43
N GLU A 182 17.56 -2.22 12.14
CA GLU A 182 17.73 -2.41 13.59
C GLU A 182 19.19 -2.71 13.96
N LEU A 183 19.81 -3.69 13.27
CA LEU A 183 21.23 -4.02 13.46
C LEU A 183 22.14 -2.83 13.15
N ARG A 184 21.83 -2.06 12.10
CA ARG A 184 22.57 -0.85 11.77
C ARG A 184 22.45 0.19 12.88
N SER A 185 21.25 0.43 13.40
CA SER A 185 21.04 1.37 14.52
C SER A 185 21.84 0.97 15.77
N PHE A 186 21.92 -0.34 16.05
CA PHE A 186 22.70 -0.88 17.15
C PHE A 186 24.20 -0.59 17.00
N ILE A 187 24.76 -0.76 15.80
CA ILE A 187 26.17 -0.42 15.50
C ILE A 187 26.45 1.07 15.71
N HIS A 188 25.54 1.96 15.29
CA HIS A 188 25.73 3.40 15.46
C HIS A 188 25.62 3.81 16.94
N SER A 189 24.72 3.20 17.71
CA SER A 189 24.59 3.46 19.15
C SER A 189 25.85 3.08 19.95
N THR A 190 26.60 2.08 19.48
CA THR A 190 27.85 1.63 20.11
C THR A 190 29.06 2.45 19.65
N GLY A 191 29.07 2.96 18.41
CA GLY A 191 30.10 3.86 17.88
C GLY A 191 29.98 5.32 18.33
N ALA A 192 28.80 5.79 18.73
CA ALA A 192 28.53 7.19 19.09
C ALA A 192 29.09 7.63 20.46
N SER A 193 29.81 6.75 21.18
CA SER A 193 30.57 7.16 22.37
C SER A 193 31.84 7.96 22.04
N ALA A 194 32.18 8.16 20.76
CA ALA A 194 33.31 8.98 20.34
C ALA A 194 32.93 10.47 20.26
N SER A 195 33.05 11.18 21.38
CA SER A 195 32.87 12.62 21.52
C SER A 195 33.97 13.49 20.87
N ALA A 196 34.66 13.01 19.85
CA ALA A 196 35.82 13.71 19.29
C ALA A 196 35.42 14.57 18.08
N LYS A 197 35.57 15.90 18.22
CA LYS A 197 35.41 16.91 17.15
C LYS A 197 36.06 16.50 15.82
N GLU A 198 37.21 15.84 15.86
CA GLU A 198 37.96 15.38 14.67
C GLU A 198 37.25 14.25 13.92
N VAL A 199 36.53 13.38 14.63
CA VAL A 199 35.80 12.25 14.05
C VAL A 199 34.62 12.76 13.21
N TRP A 200 33.93 13.80 13.69
CA TRP A 200 32.81 14.42 12.98
C TRP A 200 33.23 15.04 11.65
N ARG A 201 34.37 15.75 11.62
CA ARG A 201 34.89 16.37 10.40
C ARG A 201 35.31 15.32 9.36
N SER A 202 35.96 14.22 9.79
CA SER A 202 36.32 13.13 8.88
C SER A 202 35.13 12.33 8.38
N LEU A 203 34.10 12.14 9.21
CA LEU A 203 32.94 11.32 8.87
C LEU A 203 31.88 12.07 8.05
N LEU A 204 31.73 13.38 8.26
CA LEU A 204 30.80 14.22 7.46
C LEU A 204 31.41 14.68 6.13
N GLY A 205 32.74 14.60 5.97
CA GLY A 205 33.45 14.99 4.75
C GLY A 205 32.82 14.45 3.47
N PRO A 206 32.56 13.13 3.35
CA PRO A 206 31.92 12.55 2.16
C PRO A 206 30.52 13.11 1.88
N ALA A 207 29.68 13.32 2.90
CA ALA A 207 28.34 13.87 2.72
C ALA A 207 28.39 15.34 2.26
N LEU A 208 29.32 16.13 2.81
CA LEU A 208 29.56 17.51 2.41
C LEU A 208 30.10 17.62 0.99
N GLU A 209 30.99 16.72 0.58
CA GLU A 209 31.50 16.64 -0.79
C GLU A 209 30.41 16.23 -1.77
N LEU A 210 29.57 15.25 -1.43
CA LEU A 210 28.41 14.86 -2.24
C LEU A 210 27.45 16.04 -2.44
N TRP A 211 27.15 16.79 -1.38
CA TRP A 211 26.34 18.01 -1.50
C TRP A 211 26.99 19.06 -2.40
N LYS A 212 28.28 19.35 -2.20
CA LYS A 212 29.01 20.33 -3.04
C LYS A 212 29.04 19.91 -4.51
N ASN A 213 29.23 18.62 -4.78
CA ASN A 213 29.32 18.07 -6.14
C ASN A 213 27.97 17.90 -6.81
N SER A 214 26.85 18.02 -6.08
CA SER A 214 25.51 17.88 -6.63
C SER A 214 25.13 18.94 -7.66
N GLY A 215 25.83 20.09 -7.66
CA GLY A 215 25.54 21.21 -8.56
C GLY A 215 24.20 21.90 -8.28
N LEU A 216 23.50 21.56 -7.19
CA LEU A 216 22.24 22.18 -6.78
C LEU A 216 22.45 23.60 -6.20
N LYS A 217 23.70 23.97 -5.91
CA LYS A 217 24.09 25.32 -5.51
C LYS A 217 24.11 26.23 -6.73
N GLY A 218 23.02 26.96 -6.93
CA GLY A 218 23.01 28.15 -7.76
C GLY A 218 22.78 27.88 -9.24
N GLU A 219 21.51 27.82 -9.62
CA GLU A 219 20.92 28.55 -10.75
C GLU A 219 19.42 28.23 -10.78
N GLY A 220 18.71 28.63 -9.71
CA GLY A 220 17.26 28.66 -9.79
C GLY A 220 16.86 29.73 -10.82
N PRO A 221 16.01 29.44 -11.83
CA PRO A 221 15.30 30.51 -12.52
C PRO A 221 14.49 31.25 -11.46
N ASN A 222 14.93 32.46 -11.15
CA ASN A 222 14.33 33.37 -10.19
C ASN A 222 13.06 33.94 -10.80
N SER A 223 12.09 33.10 -11.10
CA SER A 223 10.76 33.49 -11.52
C SER A 223 9.78 32.97 -10.49
N LYS A 224 9.76 33.63 -9.33
CA LYS A 224 8.51 33.77 -8.56
C LYS A 224 7.49 34.26 -9.57
N ALA A 225 6.59 33.38 -10.01
CA ALA A 225 5.52 33.78 -10.90
C ALA A 225 4.65 34.77 -10.14
N THR A 226 4.85 36.06 -10.40
CA THR A 226 3.94 37.11 -9.97
C THR A 226 2.56 36.76 -10.54
N PRO A 227 1.49 36.64 -9.73
CA PRO A 227 0.16 36.40 -10.25
C PRO A 227 -0.31 37.67 -10.96
N GLY A 228 -0.12 37.72 -12.27
CA GLY A 228 -0.40 38.88 -13.10
C GLY A 228 -1.00 38.48 -14.45
N ALA A 229 -2.33 38.54 -14.52
CA ALA A 229 -3.17 38.72 -15.70
C ALA A 229 -2.85 37.92 -16.99
N GLY A 230 -3.62 36.85 -17.24
CA GLY A 230 -3.81 36.29 -18.58
C GLY A 230 -3.91 34.77 -18.63
N ASN A 231 -5.08 34.25 -19.03
CA ASN A 231 -5.43 32.86 -19.38
C ASN A 231 -4.37 31.77 -19.05
N TYR A 232 -4.16 31.48 -17.76
CA TYR A 232 -3.14 30.53 -17.31
C TYR A 232 -3.56 29.08 -17.57
N ASP A 233 -2.73 28.36 -18.31
CA ASP A 233 -2.80 26.90 -18.43
C ASP A 233 -2.60 26.25 -17.03
N PRO A 234 -3.57 25.48 -16.51
CA PRO A 234 -3.47 24.82 -15.21
C PRO A 234 -2.21 23.96 -15.05
N MET A 235 -1.75 23.33 -16.13
CA MET A 235 -0.57 22.47 -16.11
C MET A 235 0.71 23.28 -15.90
N ARG A 236 0.81 24.43 -16.57
CA ARG A 236 1.96 25.33 -16.39
C ARG A 236 2.03 25.88 -14.96
N VAL A 237 0.89 26.23 -14.38
CA VAL A 237 0.81 26.68 -12.97
C VAL A 237 1.29 25.57 -12.03
N PHE A 238 0.88 24.33 -12.28
CA PHE A 238 1.37 23.18 -11.51
C PHE A 238 2.88 23.03 -11.58
N PHE A 239 3.48 23.01 -12.78
CA PHE A 239 4.94 22.84 -12.92
C PHE A 239 5.73 23.95 -12.23
N ILE A 240 5.30 25.21 -12.36
CA ILE A 240 5.95 26.35 -11.68
C ILE A 240 5.84 26.20 -10.15
N SER A 241 4.65 25.83 -9.66
CA SER A 241 4.44 25.60 -8.22
C SER A 241 5.34 24.48 -7.70
N GLU A 242 5.47 23.40 -8.45
CA GLU A 242 6.27 22.23 -8.06
C GLU A 242 7.77 22.55 -8.06
N THR A 243 8.26 23.28 -9.06
CA THR A 243 9.64 23.80 -9.08
C THR A 243 9.90 24.72 -7.88
N GLY A 244 8.94 25.56 -7.49
CA GLY A 244 9.04 26.39 -6.28
C GLY A 244 9.27 25.55 -5.02
N LEU A 245 8.44 24.53 -4.79
CA LEU A 245 8.57 23.63 -3.64
C LEU A 245 9.91 22.89 -3.61
N LEU A 246 10.40 22.45 -4.77
CA LEU A 246 11.71 21.79 -4.87
C LEU A 246 12.87 22.76 -4.54
N ASN A 247 12.78 24.01 -4.97
CA ASN A 247 13.77 25.03 -4.59
C ASN A 247 13.73 25.32 -3.08
N ASP A 248 12.53 25.41 -2.48
CA ASP A 248 12.39 25.60 -1.03
C ASP A 248 13.07 24.46 -0.25
N ILE A 249 12.96 23.21 -0.73
CA ILE A 249 13.65 22.04 -0.16
C ILE A 249 15.17 22.16 -0.33
N VAL A 250 15.66 22.59 -1.49
CA VAL A 250 17.09 22.81 -1.74
C VAL A 250 17.66 23.90 -0.82
N GLU A 251 16.94 25.01 -0.63
CA GLU A 251 17.33 26.08 0.30
C GLU A 251 17.37 25.58 1.75
N PHE A 252 16.37 24.79 2.16
CA PHE A 252 16.36 24.16 3.48
C PHE A 252 17.57 23.25 3.71
N ILE A 253 17.92 22.40 2.74
CA ILE A 253 19.07 21.50 2.82
C ILE A 253 20.38 22.30 2.84
N ASP A 254 20.49 23.37 2.04
CA ASP A 254 21.71 24.19 2.02
C ASP A 254 21.97 24.85 3.38
N ALA A 255 20.92 25.39 4.01
CA ALA A 255 21.01 25.94 5.36
C ALA A 255 21.48 24.88 6.37
N LYS A 256 20.98 23.64 6.28
CA LYS A 256 21.40 22.53 7.15
C LYS A 256 22.84 22.12 6.92
N PHE A 257 23.31 22.05 5.68
CA PHE A 257 24.72 21.77 5.40
C PHE A 257 25.65 22.91 5.86
N ALA A 258 25.20 24.17 5.82
CA ALA A 258 25.96 25.28 6.39
C ALA A 258 26.08 25.20 7.92
N GLU A 259 25.01 24.80 8.61
CA GLU A 259 25.02 24.51 10.05
C GLU A 259 25.99 23.36 10.37
N LEU A 260 25.90 22.24 9.64
CA LEU A 260 26.78 21.08 9.81
C LEU A 260 28.25 21.41 9.53
N GLN A 261 28.52 22.24 8.52
CA GLN A 261 29.86 22.72 8.22
C GLN A 261 30.42 23.58 9.36
N SER A 262 29.61 24.47 9.94
CA SER A 262 30.00 25.29 11.10
C SER A 262 30.29 24.43 12.34
N VAL A 263 29.53 23.36 12.55
CA VAL A 263 29.83 22.36 13.60
C VAL A 263 31.15 21.66 13.33
N ALA A 264 31.41 21.24 12.09
CA ALA A 264 32.65 20.58 11.69
C ALA A 264 33.88 21.50 11.79
N ASP A 265 33.71 22.81 11.55
CA ASP A 265 34.69 23.86 11.78
C ASP A 265 34.84 24.25 13.27
N GLY A 266 33.96 23.73 14.15
CA GLY A 266 34.02 23.93 15.59
C GLY A 266 33.56 25.31 16.06
N THR A 267 32.91 26.09 15.20
CA THR A 267 32.37 27.43 15.48
C THR A 267 30.99 27.37 16.12
N LEU A 268 30.25 26.27 15.92
CA LEU A 268 28.91 26.05 16.47
C LEU A 268 28.89 24.81 17.39
N ILE A 269 28.17 24.91 18.51
CA ILE A 269 27.87 23.76 19.38
C ILE A 269 26.60 23.08 18.84
N PRO A 270 26.65 21.77 18.50
CA PRO A 270 25.50 21.10 17.90
C PRO A 270 24.36 20.89 18.90
N SER A 271 23.14 21.20 18.45
CA SER A 271 21.90 20.83 19.15
C SER A 271 21.69 19.31 19.12
N THR A 272 20.73 18.80 19.90
CA THR A 272 20.38 17.37 19.88
C THR A 272 19.87 16.91 18.52
N VAL A 273 18.98 17.70 17.91
CA VAL A 273 18.42 17.43 16.57
C VAL A 273 19.52 17.39 15.51
N LEU A 274 20.42 18.39 15.51
CA LEU A 274 21.52 18.43 14.53
C LEU A 274 22.50 17.26 14.71
N ARG A 275 22.67 16.76 15.95
CA ARG A 275 23.48 15.58 16.24
C ARG A 275 22.84 14.31 15.68
N GLU A 276 21.51 14.18 15.77
CA GLU A 276 20.76 13.07 15.19
C GLU A 276 20.84 13.11 13.65
N GLU A 277 20.59 14.27 13.03
CA GLU A 277 20.70 14.45 11.57
C GLU A 277 22.10 14.08 11.06
N ALA A 278 23.15 14.55 11.74
CA ALA A 278 24.51 14.22 11.37
C ALA A 278 24.85 12.74 11.57
N THR A 279 24.32 12.09 12.60
CA THR A 279 24.54 10.65 12.83
C THR A 279 23.93 9.83 11.70
N GLU A 280 22.74 10.20 11.24
CA GLU A 280 22.09 9.58 10.08
C GLU A 280 22.91 9.78 8.79
N LEU A 281 23.41 11.00 8.55
CA LEU A 281 24.24 11.31 7.38
C LEU A 281 25.58 10.58 7.39
N ILE A 282 26.22 10.46 8.55
CA ILE A 282 27.44 9.66 8.74
C ILE A 282 27.17 8.19 8.42
N GLY A 283 25.99 7.69 8.78
CA GLY A 283 25.51 6.36 8.41
C GLY A 283 25.12 6.21 6.93
N GLY A 284 25.29 7.26 6.12
CA GLY A 284 24.96 7.29 4.69
C GLY A 284 23.46 7.42 4.40
N ARG A 285 22.64 7.78 5.40
CA ARG A 285 21.18 7.92 5.26
C ARG A 285 20.73 9.37 5.21
N ALA A 286 19.63 9.61 4.52
CA ALA A 286 18.90 10.87 4.61
C ALA A 286 18.20 10.94 5.99
N PRO A 287 18.35 12.05 6.74
CA PRO A 287 17.62 12.26 8.00
C PRO A 287 16.10 12.15 7.82
N SER A 288 15.39 11.65 8.84
CA SER A 288 13.93 11.48 8.81
C SER A 288 13.20 12.80 8.50
N ALA A 289 13.64 13.91 9.10
CA ALA A 289 13.07 15.22 8.84
C ALA A 289 13.16 15.65 7.37
N TRP A 290 14.14 15.15 6.61
CA TRP A 290 14.30 15.46 5.19
C TRP A 290 13.41 14.55 4.33
N LEU A 291 13.25 13.28 4.74
CA LEU A 291 12.30 12.34 4.13
C LEU A 291 10.85 12.79 4.33
N ASP A 292 10.54 13.50 5.42
CA ASP A 292 9.22 14.10 5.64
C ASP A 292 8.92 15.24 4.66
N GLN A 293 9.95 15.98 4.21
CA GLN A 293 9.82 17.03 3.18
C GLN A 293 9.73 16.42 1.78
N MET A 294 10.54 15.39 1.51
CA MET A 294 10.57 14.69 0.23
C MET A 294 10.75 13.19 0.43
N ASP A 295 9.68 12.43 0.16
CA ASP A 295 9.73 10.97 0.15
C ASP A 295 10.73 10.48 -0.93
N GLY A 296 11.49 9.45 -0.58
CA GLY A 296 12.63 9.01 -1.36
C GLY A 296 13.35 7.78 -0.79
N PRO A 297 14.40 7.32 -1.48
CA PRO A 297 15.33 6.33 -0.96
C PRO A 297 15.90 6.77 0.40
N LYS A 298 16.13 5.80 1.30
CA LYS A 298 16.76 6.08 2.60
C LYS A 298 18.24 6.45 2.49
N GLU A 299 18.91 6.02 1.42
CA GLU A 299 20.31 6.33 1.17
C GLU A 299 20.46 7.76 0.68
N PHE A 300 21.32 8.54 1.33
CA PHE A 300 21.45 9.97 1.04
C PHE A 300 21.88 10.25 -0.40
N GLY A 301 22.80 9.45 -0.95
CA GLY A 301 23.31 9.63 -2.30
C GLY A 301 22.24 9.45 -3.38
N THR A 302 21.43 8.39 -3.30
CA THR A 302 20.32 8.14 -4.24
C THR A 302 19.18 9.12 -4.03
N TRP A 303 18.88 9.49 -2.78
CA TRP A 303 17.92 10.55 -2.47
C TRP A 303 18.30 11.90 -3.10
N LEU A 304 19.58 12.28 -3.03
CA LEU A 304 20.10 13.51 -3.64
C LEU A 304 20.03 13.48 -5.17
N GLN A 305 20.33 12.33 -5.78
CA GLN A 305 20.16 12.13 -7.23
C GLN A 305 18.70 12.27 -7.63
N LEU A 306 17.77 11.73 -6.86
CA LEU A 306 16.34 11.87 -7.08
C LEU A 306 15.90 13.35 -6.98
N LEU A 307 16.37 14.10 -5.97
CA LEU A 307 16.07 15.52 -5.83
C LEU A 307 16.54 16.31 -7.07
N SER A 308 17.77 16.07 -7.53
CA SER A 308 18.34 16.72 -8.72
C SER A 308 17.57 16.35 -9.99
N ARG A 309 17.17 15.09 -10.13
CA ARG A 309 16.31 14.63 -11.23
C ARG A 309 14.96 15.35 -11.23
N ARG A 310 14.27 15.39 -10.08
CA ARG A 310 12.99 16.08 -9.91
C ARG A 310 13.09 17.56 -10.31
N LEU A 311 14.09 18.27 -9.79
CA LEU A 311 14.29 19.69 -10.07
C LEU A 311 14.54 19.96 -11.55
N THR A 312 15.40 19.15 -12.19
CA THR A 312 15.75 19.29 -13.60
C THR A 312 14.54 19.03 -14.51
N THR A 313 13.81 17.94 -14.24
CA THR A 313 12.60 17.57 -14.99
C THR A 313 11.49 18.62 -14.82
N MET A 314 11.20 19.07 -13.60
CA MET A 314 10.16 20.08 -13.36
C MET A 314 10.52 21.44 -13.97
N SER A 315 11.78 21.87 -13.86
CA SER A 315 12.25 23.12 -14.48
C SER A 315 12.11 23.08 -16.01
N LYS A 316 12.41 21.94 -16.64
CA LYS A 316 12.19 21.73 -18.08
C LYS A 316 10.72 21.83 -18.45
N TYR A 317 9.83 21.21 -17.68
CA TYR A 317 8.38 21.28 -17.93
C TYR A 317 7.79 22.67 -17.69
N ALA A 318 8.34 23.44 -16.74
CA ALA A 318 7.91 24.82 -16.49
C ALA A 318 8.24 25.79 -17.65
N GLN A 319 9.30 25.50 -18.41
CA GLN A 319 9.75 26.32 -19.55
C GLN A 319 9.02 25.99 -20.86
N GLN A 320 8.43 24.81 -20.97
CA GLN A 320 7.77 24.33 -22.19
C GLN A 320 6.25 24.47 -22.09
N ALA A 321 5.58 24.70 -23.22
CA ALA A 321 4.12 24.62 -23.26
C ALA A 321 3.68 23.17 -23.05
N PHE A 322 2.64 22.95 -22.25
CA PHE A 322 2.15 21.60 -22.00
C PHE A 322 1.56 20.99 -23.26
N SER A 323 2.02 19.78 -23.61
CA SER A 323 1.44 18.95 -24.67
C SER A 323 1.07 17.60 -24.06
N PRO A 324 -0.20 17.17 -24.13
CA PRO A 324 -0.63 15.87 -23.62
C PRO A 324 -0.11 14.71 -24.49
N THR A 325 0.07 14.93 -25.79
CA THR A 325 0.48 13.90 -26.75
C THR A 325 1.98 13.92 -27.00
N GLY A 326 2.60 12.73 -27.01
CA GLY A 326 4.01 12.52 -27.38
C GLY A 326 5.02 12.58 -26.24
N VAL A 327 4.59 12.93 -25.02
CA VAL A 327 5.45 12.95 -23.83
C VAL A 327 5.06 11.81 -22.89
N THR A 328 6.06 11.03 -22.48
CA THR A 328 5.93 10.06 -21.39
C THR A 328 6.35 10.72 -20.08
N PHE A 329 5.44 10.77 -19.12
CA PHE A 329 5.67 11.32 -17.79
C PHE A 329 6.04 10.21 -16.80
N ASP A 330 7.08 10.41 -16.00
CA ASP A 330 7.38 9.54 -14.87
C ASP A 330 6.73 10.13 -13.61
N LEU A 331 5.85 9.36 -12.95
CA LEU A 331 5.18 9.87 -11.76
C LEU A 331 6.12 10.04 -10.56
N VAL A 332 7.27 9.35 -10.57
CA VAL A 332 8.30 9.47 -9.53
C VAL A 332 8.92 10.87 -9.49
N ASP A 333 8.90 11.59 -10.61
CA ASP A 333 9.50 12.91 -10.73
C ASP A 333 8.65 14.03 -10.10
N PHE A 334 7.38 13.76 -9.78
CA PHE A 334 6.51 14.74 -9.11
C PHE A 334 6.57 14.57 -7.59
N LEU A 335 6.64 15.69 -6.86
CA LEU A 335 6.48 15.69 -5.41
C LEU A 335 5.03 15.38 -5.02
N ARG A 336 4.07 15.88 -5.82
CA ARG A 336 2.62 15.73 -5.61
C ARG A 336 1.92 15.20 -6.88
N PRO A 337 2.02 13.88 -7.16
CA PRO A 337 1.36 13.25 -8.32
C PRO A 337 -0.17 13.47 -8.37
N GLN A 338 -0.83 13.53 -7.22
CA GLN A 338 -2.28 13.81 -7.16
C GLN A 338 -2.62 15.22 -7.67
N THR A 339 -1.80 16.22 -7.33
CA THR A 339 -2.03 17.60 -7.75
C THR A 339 -1.81 17.74 -9.26
N PHE A 340 -0.85 17.00 -9.82
CA PHE A 340 -0.67 16.86 -11.26
C PHE A 340 -1.95 16.33 -11.95
N LEU A 341 -2.57 15.27 -11.43
CA LEU A 341 -3.80 14.72 -11.99
C LEU A 341 -5.00 15.66 -11.86
N ILE A 342 -5.07 16.46 -10.79
CA ILE A 342 -6.09 17.50 -10.61
C ILE A 342 -5.88 18.64 -11.60
N ALA A 343 -4.64 19.09 -11.82
CA ALA A 343 -4.32 20.08 -12.84
C ALA A 343 -4.68 19.56 -14.23
N LEU A 344 -4.40 18.27 -14.50
CA LEU A 344 -4.80 17.61 -15.74
C LEU A 344 -6.34 17.58 -15.90
N ARG A 345 -7.08 17.34 -14.82
CA ARG A 345 -8.57 17.41 -14.82
C ARG A 345 -9.09 18.79 -15.20
N GLN A 346 -8.45 19.85 -14.68
CA GLN A 346 -8.82 21.22 -15.03
C GLN A 346 -8.49 21.54 -16.49
N TYR A 347 -7.32 21.08 -16.96
CA TYR A 347 -6.93 21.22 -18.35
C TYR A 347 -7.90 20.49 -19.30
N THR A 348 -8.23 19.24 -19.01
CA THR A 348 -9.18 18.45 -19.81
C THR A 348 -10.58 19.05 -19.80
N SER A 349 -11.05 19.57 -18.66
CA SER A 349 -12.34 20.28 -18.55
C SER A 349 -12.40 21.51 -19.45
N ARG A 350 -11.34 22.32 -19.50
CA ARG A 350 -11.26 23.49 -20.39
C ARG A 350 -11.20 23.09 -21.86
N ALA A 351 -10.42 22.05 -22.20
CA ALA A 351 -10.27 21.57 -23.57
C ALA A 351 -11.56 20.94 -24.13
N THR A 352 -12.26 20.16 -23.30
CA THR A 352 -13.50 19.43 -23.68
C THR A 352 -14.77 20.21 -23.38
N LYS A 353 -14.68 21.39 -22.74
CA LYS A 353 -15.82 22.22 -22.30
C LYS A 353 -16.84 21.46 -21.45
N SER A 354 -16.38 20.52 -20.64
CA SER A 354 -17.25 19.67 -19.81
C SER A 354 -17.11 19.97 -18.32
N PRO A 355 -18.17 19.83 -17.50
CA PRO A 355 -18.12 20.09 -16.07
C PRO A 355 -17.09 19.21 -15.36
N LEU A 356 -16.38 19.80 -14.38
CA LEU A 356 -15.40 19.06 -13.57
C LEU A 356 -16.03 17.87 -12.86
N VAL A 357 -17.23 18.03 -12.30
CA VAL A 357 -17.92 17.02 -11.46
C VAL A 357 -18.16 15.71 -12.19
N ASP A 358 -18.47 15.78 -13.49
CA ASP A 358 -18.83 14.61 -14.31
C ASP A 358 -17.60 13.85 -14.82
N MET A 359 -16.39 14.32 -14.51
CA MET A 359 -15.14 13.71 -14.96
C MET A 359 -14.69 12.59 -14.04
N THR A 360 -14.49 11.40 -14.62
CA THR A 360 -13.87 10.25 -13.97
C THR A 360 -12.49 9.98 -14.55
N LEU A 361 -11.52 9.71 -13.68
CA LEU A 361 -10.16 9.35 -14.08
C LEU A 361 -10.14 7.90 -14.57
N VAL A 362 -9.53 7.66 -15.73
CA VAL A 362 -9.31 6.33 -16.27
C VAL A 362 -7.83 6.16 -16.54
N ALA A 363 -7.28 5.04 -16.07
CA ALA A 363 -5.90 4.65 -16.32
C ALA A 363 -5.86 3.20 -16.81
N VAL A 364 -5.33 2.97 -18.00
CA VAL A 364 -5.31 1.66 -18.65
C VAL A 364 -3.92 1.38 -19.23
N PRO A 365 -3.33 0.19 -19.04
CA PRO A 365 -2.06 -0.16 -19.69
C PRO A 365 -2.19 -0.15 -21.21
N LYS A 366 -1.19 0.38 -21.92
CA LYS A 366 -1.14 0.39 -23.40
C LYS A 366 -1.28 -1.03 -23.94
N GLY A 367 -2.19 -1.22 -24.91
CA GLY A 367 -2.44 -2.53 -25.53
C GLY A 367 -3.45 -3.41 -24.76
N SER A 368 -4.08 -2.87 -23.71
CA SER A 368 -5.21 -3.51 -23.04
C SER A 368 -6.43 -3.66 -23.95
N SER A 369 -7.17 -4.75 -23.80
CA SER A 369 -8.48 -4.98 -24.43
C SER A 369 -9.65 -4.39 -23.64
N VAL A 370 -9.38 -3.67 -22.53
CA VAL A 370 -10.41 -2.95 -21.78
C VAL A 370 -11.07 -1.95 -22.72
N GLY A 371 -12.39 -2.12 -22.95
CA GLY A 371 -13.17 -1.42 -23.99
C GLY A 371 -13.37 0.09 -23.79
N VAL A 372 -12.47 0.76 -23.08
CA VAL A 372 -12.49 2.20 -22.84
C VAL A 372 -11.27 2.80 -23.54
N THR A 373 -11.50 3.47 -24.67
CA THR A 373 -10.47 4.22 -25.41
C THR A 373 -10.69 5.72 -25.22
N PRO A 374 -9.61 6.53 -25.23
CA PRO A 374 -9.76 7.97 -25.22
C PRO A 374 -10.47 8.43 -26.49
N SER A 375 -11.45 9.33 -26.36
CA SER A 375 -12.07 9.97 -27.53
C SER A 375 -11.01 10.82 -28.26
N SER A 376 -11.18 11.05 -29.56
CA SER A 376 -10.19 11.78 -30.39
C SER A 376 -9.85 13.17 -29.87
N ASN A 377 -10.76 13.80 -29.10
CA ASN A 377 -10.61 15.16 -28.59
C ASN A 377 -10.24 15.20 -27.10
N THR A 378 -10.08 14.06 -26.44
CA THR A 378 -9.73 14.01 -25.01
C THR A 378 -8.21 14.00 -24.84
N PRO A 379 -7.64 14.92 -24.05
CA PRO A 379 -6.21 14.87 -23.70
C PRO A 379 -5.91 13.56 -22.97
N CYS A 380 -5.01 12.77 -23.55
CA CYS A 380 -4.53 11.52 -22.97
C CYS A 380 -3.02 11.62 -22.78
N ILE A 381 -2.56 11.39 -21.56
CA ILE A 381 -1.13 11.38 -21.22
C ILE A 381 -0.63 9.95 -21.13
N THR A 382 0.67 9.76 -21.34
CA THR A 382 1.35 8.48 -21.10
C THR A 382 2.15 8.58 -19.82
N VAL A 383 1.95 7.62 -18.90
CA VAL A 383 2.76 7.44 -17.70
C VAL A 383 3.73 6.27 -17.89
N LYS A 384 4.99 6.48 -17.52
CA LYS A 384 6.08 5.50 -17.64
C LYS A 384 5.80 4.25 -16.80
N GLY A 385 5.65 3.09 -17.45
CA GLY A 385 5.33 1.83 -16.78
C GLY A 385 6.46 1.29 -15.90
N GLU A 386 7.72 1.49 -16.30
CA GLU A 386 8.91 0.96 -15.60
C GLU A 386 8.99 1.42 -14.13
N SER A 387 8.51 2.64 -13.84
CA SER A 387 8.50 3.21 -12.49
C SER A 387 7.39 2.64 -11.58
N ILE A 388 6.39 1.98 -12.17
CA ILE A 388 5.23 1.45 -11.48
C ILE A 388 5.46 -0.03 -11.19
N HIS A 389 5.63 -0.36 -9.92
CA HIS A 389 5.80 -1.74 -9.47
C HIS A 389 4.48 -2.31 -8.94
N VAL A 390 4.13 -3.51 -9.38
CA VAL A 390 2.93 -4.24 -8.95
C VAL A 390 3.34 -5.37 -8.02
N GLN A 391 2.62 -5.49 -6.91
CA GLN A 391 2.80 -6.53 -5.90
C GLN A 391 1.53 -7.40 -5.81
N GLY A 392 1.73 -8.71 -5.71
CA GLY A 392 0.67 -9.70 -5.55
C GLY A 392 0.00 -10.19 -6.84
N ALA A 393 0.40 -9.66 -8.00
CA ALA A 393 -0.07 -10.11 -9.30
C ALA A 393 1.01 -9.93 -10.38
N VAL A 394 0.93 -10.74 -11.44
CA VAL A 394 1.70 -10.53 -12.67
C VAL A 394 0.77 -9.93 -13.71
N ILE A 395 1.15 -8.78 -14.27
CA ILE A 395 0.42 -8.14 -15.36
C ILE A 395 1.12 -8.52 -16.67
N SER A 396 0.37 -9.04 -17.63
CA SER A 396 0.87 -9.34 -18.98
C SER A 396 0.90 -8.08 -19.85
N LYS A 397 1.60 -8.14 -21.00
CA LYS A 397 1.65 -7.03 -21.96
C LYS A 397 0.27 -6.62 -22.52
N GLN A 398 -0.73 -7.50 -22.41
CA GLN A 398 -2.12 -7.23 -22.84
C GLN A 398 -3.02 -6.81 -21.67
N ALA A 399 -2.44 -6.36 -20.55
CA ALA A 399 -3.15 -6.03 -19.31
C ALA A 399 -3.96 -7.19 -18.70
N GLY A 400 -3.64 -8.43 -19.05
CA GLY A 400 -4.20 -9.62 -18.41
C GLY A 400 -3.51 -9.88 -17.09
N VAL A 401 -4.28 -10.21 -16.05
CA VAL A 401 -3.73 -10.47 -14.72
C VAL A 401 -3.64 -11.98 -14.46
N THR A 402 -2.42 -12.47 -14.28
CA THR A 402 -2.15 -13.87 -13.94
C THR A 402 -1.77 -14.02 -12.47
N ALA A 403 -2.16 -15.15 -11.88
CA ALA A 403 -1.78 -15.50 -10.51
C ALA A 403 -0.26 -15.67 -10.40
N VAL A 404 0.25 -15.40 -9.21
CA VAL A 404 1.69 -15.42 -8.93
C VAL A 404 2.09 -16.75 -8.31
N SER A 405 3.26 -17.27 -8.71
CA SER A 405 3.86 -18.45 -8.07
C SER A 405 4.74 -18.07 -6.88
N SER A 406 5.01 -19.02 -5.98
CA SER A 406 5.94 -18.83 -4.86
C SER A 406 7.37 -18.43 -5.28
N SER A 407 7.80 -18.79 -6.49
CA SER A 407 9.12 -18.46 -7.05
C SER A 407 9.22 -17.05 -7.64
N SER A 408 8.08 -16.38 -7.85
CA SER A 408 8.05 -15.04 -8.44
C SER A 408 8.66 -13.99 -7.51
N PRO A 409 9.17 -12.87 -8.04
CA PRO A 409 9.63 -11.75 -7.21
C PRO A 409 8.46 -11.13 -6.42
N SER A 410 8.80 -10.40 -5.35
CA SER A 410 7.80 -9.76 -4.48
C SER A 410 7.03 -8.63 -5.18
N SER A 411 7.71 -7.91 -6.09
CA SER A 411 7.12 -6.89 -6.95
C SER A 411 7.75 -6.94 -8.35
N MET A 412 7.01 -6.49 -9.36
CA MET A 412 7.48 -6.41 -10.75
C MET A 412 7.09 -5.09 -11.38
N ALA A 413 7.97 -4.52 -12.18
CA ALA A 413 7.66 -3.35 -12.99
C ALA A 413 6.52 -3.63 -13.97
N MET A 414 5.68 -2.62 -14.23
CA MET A 414 4.63 -2.69 -15.22
C MET A 414 5.26 -2.89 -16.61
N PRO A 415 4.84 -3.91 -17.39
CA PRO A 415 5.48 -4.22 -18.67
C PRO A 415 5.14 -3.24 -19.79
N ALA A 416 4.12 -2.40 -19.61
CA ALA A 416 3.65 -1.43 -20.58
C ALA A 416 3.39 -0.09 -19.89
N ASP A 417 3.56 1.01 -20.62
CA ASP A 417 3.17 2.33 -20.14
C ASP A 417 1.65 2.39 -19.89
N VAL A 418 1.24 3.26 -18.99
CA VAL A 418 -0.17 3.46 -18.64
C VAL A 418 -0.70 4.71 -19.32
N GLN A 419 -1.78 4.58 -20.08
CA GLN A 419 -2.52 5.72 -20.63
C GLN A 419 -3.46 6.24 -19.57
N VAL A 420 -3.42 7.55 -19.31
CA VAL A 420 -4.23 8.19 -18.28
C VAL A 420 -4.99 9.37 -18.90
N TRP A 421 -6.30 9.41 -18.71
CA TRP A 421 -7.14 10.51 -19.17
C TRP A 421 -8.37 10.70 -18.28
N TRP A 422 -8.98 11.86 -18.39
CA TRP A 422 -10.27 12.15 -17.76
C TRP A 422 -11.37 12.03 -18.81
N MET A 423 -12.42 11.26 -18.51
CA MET A 423 -13.60 11.13 -19.38
C MET A 423 -14.86 11.64 -18.68
N CYS A 424 -15.83 12.13 -19.46
CA CYS A 424 -17.14 12.52 -18.95
C CYS A 424 -18.12 11.35 -19.04
N GLY A 425 -18.78 11.04 -17.92
CA GLY A 425 -19.76 9.97 -17.82
C GLY A 425 -19.39 8.90 -16.80
N SER A 426 -20.39 8.14 -16.34
CA SER A 426 -20.17 7.05 -15.38
C SER A 426 -19.35 5.93 -16.02
N ASN A 427 -18.18 5.66 -15.47
CA ASN A 427 -17.33 4.54 -15.84
C ASN A 427 -18.02 3.22 -15.44
N SER A 428 -18.78 2.62 -16.35
CA SER A 428 -19.23 1.22 -16.26
C SER A 428 -18.25 0.30 -16.99
N GLY A 429 -16.95 0.55 -16.83
CA GLY A 429 -15.91 -0.33 -17.36
C GLY A 429 -15.92 -1.65 -16.60
N SER A 430 -16.20 -2.75 -17.31
CA SER A 430 -16.15 -4.15 -16.86
C SER A 430 -14.70 -4.62 -16.56
N GLY A 431 -13.90 -3.79 -15.90
CA GLY A 431 -12.50 -4.02 -15.59
C GLY A 431 -12.26 -4.11 -14.10
N ALA A 432 -11.31 -4.93 -13.69
CA ALA A 432 -10.84 -4.99 -12.31
C ALA A 432 -9.87 -3.82 -12.04
N ASN A 433 -9.82 -3.31 -10.81
CA ASN A 433 -9.06 -2.11 -10.48
C ASN A 433 -7.89 -2.39 -9.53
N ILE A 434 -6.68 -1.97 -9.94
CA ILE A 434 -5.47 -2.05 -9.13
C ILE A 434 -5.10 -0.63 -8.64
N PRO A 435 -5.11 -0.36 -7.33
CA PRO A 435 -4.74 0.96 -6.82
C PRO A 435 -3.24 1.20 -7.02
N LEU A 436 -2.89 2.42 -7.43
CA LEU A 436 -1.53 2.91 -7.47
C LEU A 436 -1.27 3.79 -6.25
N TYR A 437 -0.23 3.49 -5.47
CA TYR A 437 0.20 4.27 -4.31
C TYR A 437 1.52 5.00 -4.56
N THR A 438 1.83 6.01 -3.74
CA THR A 438 3.10 6.75 -3.79
C THR A 438 4.32 5.89 -3.44
N ASN A 439 4.15 4.89 -2.57
CA ASN A 439 5.22 4.00 -2.12
C ASN A 439 4.65 2.63 -1.68
N ALA A 440 5.55 1.68 -1.38
CA ALA A 440 5.18 0.32 -1.00
C ALA A 440 4.39 0.22 0.32
N THR A 441 4.40 1.26 1.17
CA THR A 441 3.66 1.29 2.44
C THR A 441 2.16 1.58 2.27
N ARG A 442 1.73 1.92 1.05
CA ARG A 442 0.32 2.17 0.68
C ARG A 442 -0.35 3.30 1.47
N THR A 443 0.41 4.32 1.87
CA THR A 443 -0.09 5.48 2.63
C THR A 443 -1.01 6.38 1.81
N THR A 444 -0.57 6.76 0.60
CA THR A 444 -1.28 7.72 -0.24
C THR A 444 -1.60 7.11 -1.60
N LYS A 445 -2.89 6.93 -1.88
CA LYS A 445 -3.39 6.44 -3.17
C LYS A 445 -3.36 7.56 -4.21
N ILE A 446 -2.81 7.29 -5.39
CA ILE A 446 -2.72 8.23 -6.52
C ILE A 446 -3.92 8.07 -7.47
N LEU A 447 -4.14 6.86 -7.98
CA LEU A 447 -5.19 6.53 -8.95
C LEU A 447 -5.51 5.03 -8.92
N ASP A 448 -6.52 4.58 -9.67
CA ASP A 448 -6.77 3.17 -9.96
C ASP A 448 -6.42 2.85 -11.41
N ILE A 449 -5.68 1.76 -11.62
CA ILE A 449 -5.33 1.22 -12.94
C ILE A 449 -6.35 0.13 -13.26
N SER A 450 -7.14 0.33 -14.31
CA SER A 450 -8.11 -0.64 -14.79
C SER A 450 -7.43 -1.68 -15.68
N VAL A 451 -7.62 -2.95 -15.33
CA VAL A 451 -7.08 -4.11 -16.01
C VAL A 451 -8.20 -5.02 -16.52
N ALA A 452 -7.88 -5.90 -17.46
CA ALA A 452 -8.88 -6.80 -18.02
C ALA A 452 -9.35 -7.83 -16.98
N GLY A 453 -10.66 -7.88 -16.71
CA GLY A 453 -11.26 -8.85 -15.79
C GLY A 453 -12.62 -8.36 -15.27
N GLY A 454 -13.57 -9.27 -15.10
CA GLY A 454 -14.89 -8.95 -14.54
C GLY A 454 -14.89 -8.88 -13.01
N GLU A 455 -16.08 -8.85 -12.41
CA GLU A 455 -16.28 -8.73 -10.95
C GLU A 455 -15.57 -9.81 -10.13
N GLU A 456 -15.51 -11.05 -10.64
CA GLU A 456 -14.80 -12.15 -9.97
C GLU A 456 -13.30 -11.86 -9.87
N LYS A 457 -12.71 -11.31 -10.94
CA LYS A 457 -11.29 -10.94 -10.94
C LYS A 457 -11.04 -9.78 -10.00
N ASP A 458 -11.94 -8.79 -9.98
CA ASP A 458 -11.84 -7.66 -9.04
C ASP A 458 -11.85 -8.13 -7.58
N GLU A 459 -12.71 -9.10 -7.25
CA GLU A 459 -12.74 -9.72 -5.93
C GLU A 459 -11.44 -10.49 -5.60
N GLU A 460 -10.90 -11.25 -6.56
CA GLU A 460 -9.60 -11.92 -6.38
C GLU A 460 -8.46 -10.93 -6.10
N LEU A 461 -8.38 -9.83 -6.87
CA LEU A 461 -7.34 -8.82 -6.69
C LEU A 461 -7.48 -8.07 -5.37
N LEU A 462 -8.72 -7.81 -4.95
CA LEU A 462 -9.01 -7.19 -3.67
C LEU A 462 -8.58 -8.09 -2.50
N LEU A 463 -9.01 -9.36 -2.50
CA LEU A 463 -8.66 -10.32 -1.45
C LEU A 463 -7.16 -10.63 -1.41
N GLY A 464 -6.53 -10.76 -2.58
CA GLY A 464 -5.09 -10.97 -2.74
C GLY A 464 -4.24 -9.76 -2.35
N GLY A 465 -4.87 -8.63 -2.04
CA GLY A 465 -4.16 -7.43 -1.63
C GLY A 465 -3.30 -6.84 -2.73
N VAL A 466 -3.69 -7.03 -3.99
CA VAL A 466 -2.92 -6.58 -5.15
C VAL A 466 -2.92 -5.05 -5.19
N ALA A 467 -1.74 -4.48 -5.36
CA ALA A 467 -1.55 -3.05 -5.45
C ALA A 467 -0.32 -2.72 -6.30
N ALA A 468 -0.35 -1.54 -6.90
CA ALA A 468 0.79 -0.93 -7.54
C ALA A 468 1.35 0.21 -6.67
N PHE A 469 2.64 0.48 -6.78
CA PHE A 469 3.28 1.63 -6.14
C PHE A 469 4.41 2.18 -7.01
N LEU A 470 4.74 3.44 -6.80
CA LEU A 470 5.91 4.05 -7.45
C LEU A 470 7.18 3.58 -6.73
N LEU A 471 8.11 3.00 -7.49
CA LEU A 471 9.42 2.66 -6.97
C LEU A 471 10.38 3.82 -7.23
N GLN A 472 10.82 4.45 -6.15
CA GLN A 472 11.77 5.56 -6.18
C GLN A 472 13.18 4.98 -6.27
N ILE A 473 13.66 4.78 -7.50
CA ILE A 473 15.04 4.36 -7.80
C ILE A 473 15.89 5.59 -8.11
#